data_AF-A0A1Q9E833-F1
#
_entry.id   AF-A0A1Q9E833-F1
#
_cell.length_a   1.000
_cell.length_b   1.000
_cell.length_c   1.000
_cell.angle_alpha   90.00
_cell.angle_beta   90.00
_cell.angle_gamma   90.00
#
_symmetry.space_group_name_H-M   'P 1'
#
loop_
_entity.id
_entity.type
_entity.pdbx_description
1 polymer ?
#
loop_
_entity_poly.entity_id
_entity_poly.type
_entity_poly.pdbx_seq_one_letter_code
_entity_poly.pdbx_strand_id
1 'polypeptide(L)'
;MEAAICTLSCQAQKVPSGLYIMELIEIEEKARRLVVQAIEREKKLQSIEARSLQADVFQRPDYQEELRRFVACIAHLNSVANVRRKGRDDLSMDVLLDAMQTLSKCDAAEKGGQNSEKLAAARSLTKDVLDSFTAMREYLREVGRCLERVDPHLCNNAGLVARLVDWEESWEVGTRYVQQEKMLTAVCDLVAEIRAAQRLTPVLAQMCEECDVEMFMVLPRLAWLRYLDKPCQLSGLFKSLLPHRFADSNVVQKEAPEPSDPELISLMQKFGRTKQLLMETMKPSQGGTLTTGCFEDAAWEVLVKRVVNGVNGDIYTNVCPSLREPVEKAVEELMRDLEAWSMELARHCPEDWNQCCGILVQCLSGSEKEGSKGPFRV
;
A
#
# COMPACT_ATOMS: atom_id res chain seq x y z
N MET A 1 20.10 -7.33 -26.09
CA MET A 1 18.84 -7.43 -26.86
C MET A 1 18.55 -6.16 -27.67
N GLU A 2 19.15 -5.01 -27.32
CA GLU A 2 19.05 -3.75 -28.10
C GLU A 2 19.93 -3.69 -29.37
N ALA A 3 20.95 -4.54 -29.50
CA ALA A 3 21.79 -4.61 -30.70
C ALA A 3 21.14 -5.35 -31.90
N ALA A 4 19.94 -5.94 -31.71
CA ALA A 4 19.23 -6.65 -32.77
C ALA A 4 18.18 -5.79 -33.49
N ILE A 5 17.78 -4.65 -32.90
CA ILE A 5 16.78 -3.73 -33.48
C ILE A 5 17.47 -2.73 -34.43
N CYS A 6 18.75 -2.42 -34.22
CA CYS A 6 19.48 -1.46 -35.06
C CYS A 6 19.97 -2.05 -36.40
N THR A 7 20.08 -3.38 -36.54
CA THR A 7 20.57 -4.04 -37.75
C THR A 7 19.45 -4.31 -38.79
N LEU A 8 18.18 -4.15 -38.41
CA LEU A 8 17.04 -4.21 -39.34
C LEU A 8 16.83 -2.90 -40.12
N SER A 9 17.47 -1.80 -39.70
CA SER A 9 17.32 -0.49 -40.34
C SER A 9 18.16 -0.32 -41.62
N CYS A 10 19.19 -1.13 -41.84
CA CYS A 10 20.07 -1.03 -43.03
C CYS A 10 19.78 -2.04 -44.15
N GLN A 11 18.77 -2.92 -44.02
CA GLN A 11 18.34 -3.82 -45.12
C GLN A 11 16.91 -3.54 -45.63
N ALA A 12 16.23 -2.51 -45.11
CA ALA A 12 14.85 -2.16 -45.47
C ALA A 12 14.74 -1.28 -46.75
N GLN A 13 15.60 -1.49 -47.75
CA GLN A 13 15.39 -0.91 -49.07
C GLN A 13 14.61 -1.89 -49.95
N LYS A 14 13.31 -1.62 -50.10
CA LYS A 14 12.29 -2.27 -50.95
C LYS A 14 11.45 -3.38 -50.31
N VAL A 15 10.88 -3.14 -49.13
CA VAL A 15 9.56 -3.72 -48.85
C VAL A 15 8.54 -2.88 -49.64
N PRO A 16 7.64 -3.48 -50.45
CA PRO A 16 6.63 -2.72 -51.17
C PRO A 16 5.73 -2.04 -50.15
N SER A 17 5.69 -0.70 -50.20
CA SER A 17 4.98 0.18 -49.28
C SER A 17 3.53 -0.24 -48.99
N GLY A 18 2.87 -0.92 -49.93
CA GLY A 18 1.50 -1.44 -49.77
C GLY A 18 1.36 -2.55 -48.72
N LEU A 19 2.32 -3.47 -48.59
CA LEU A 19 2.23 -4.56 -47.59
C LEU A 19 2.38 -4.01 -46.16
N TYR A 20 3.30 -3.06 -45.98
CA TYR A 20 3.51 -2.39 -44.69
C TYR A 20 2.29 -1.56 -44.26
N ILE A 21 1.65 -0.85 -45.21
CA ILE A 21 0.43 -0.09 -44.94
C ILE A 21 -0.73 -1.02 -44.54
N MET A 22 -0.92 -2.15 -45.24
CA MET A 22 -1.96 -3.12 -44.87
C MET A 22 -1.72 -3.72 -43.48
N GLU A 23 -0.48 -4.08 -43.16
CA GLU A 23 -0.12 -4.62 -41.85
C GLU A 23 -0.36 -3.61 -40.73
N LEU A 24 -0.02 -2.33 -40.95
CA LEU A 24 -0.34 -1.26 -40.00
C LEU A 24 -1.85 -1.10 -39.79
N ILE A 25 -2.64 -1.08 -40.87
CA ILE A 25 -4.11 -1.01 -40.76
C ILE A 25 -4.66 -2.18 -39.94
N GLU A 26 -4.17 -3.40 -40.16
CA GLU A 26 -4.60 -4.57 -39.39
C GLU A 26 -4.23 -4.46 -37.90
N ILE A 27 -3.05 -3.94 -37.57
CA ILE A 27 -2.60 -3.72 -36.20
C ILE A 27 -3.45 -2.64 -35.52
N GLU A 28 -3.68 -1.53 -36.20
CA GLU A 28 -4.51 -0.42 -35.73
C GLU A 28 -5.96 -0.86 -35.47
N GLU A 29 -6.52 -1.67 -36.36
CA GLU A 29 -7.86 -2.22 -36.19
C GLU A 29 -7.91 -3.21 -35.02
N LYS A 30 -6.88 -4.07 -34.87
CA LYS A 30 -6.73 -4.97 -33.71
C LYS A 30 -6.72 -4.21 -32.39
N ALA A 31 -5.95 -3.12 -32.30
CA ALA A 31 -5.83 -2.32 -31.09
C ALA A 31 -7.16 -1.60 -30.76
N ARG A 32 -7.80 -0.97 -31.75
CA ARG A 32 -9.11 -0.32 -31.58
C ARG A 32 -10.20 -1.29 -31.12
N ARG A 33 -10.16 -2.55 -31.59
CA ARG A 33 -11.11 -3.59 -31.15
C ARG A 33 -11.09 -3.84 -29.65
N LEU A 34 -9.96 -3.66 -28.96
CA LEU A 34 -9.89 -3.83 -27.51
C LEU A 34 -10.72 -2.80 -26.76
N VAL A 35 -10.62 -1.53 -27.17
CA VAL A 35 -11.41 -0.44 -26.59
C VAL A 35 -12.91 -0.64 -26.89
N VAL A 36 -13.25 -1.06 -28.10
CA VAL A 36 -14.64 -1.39 -28.47
C VAL A 36 -15.21 -2.48 -27.58
N GLN A 37 -14.46 -3.58 -27.40
CA GLN A 37 -14.88 -4.67 -26.52
C GLN A 37 -15.10 -4.17 -25.08
N ALA A 38 -14.19 -3.38 -24.52
CA ALA A 38 -14.34 -2.83 -23.18
C ALA A 38 -15.60 -1.94 -23.05
N ILE A 39 -15.90 -1.12 -24.06
CA ILE A 39 -17.11 -0.28 -24.12
C ILE A 39 -18.37 -1.15 -24.20
N GLU A 40 -18.38 -2.20 -25.01
CA GLU A 40 -19.52 -3.11 -25.13
C GLU A 40 -19.81 -3.83 -23.82
N ARG A 41 -18.77 -4.29 -23.13
CA ARG A 41 -18.85 -4.90 -21.79
C ARG A 41 -19.44 -3.91 -20.77
N GLU A 42 -18.96 -2.67 -20.76
CA GLU A 42 -19.51 -1.62 -19.90
C GLU A 42 -20.99 -1.33 -20.18
N LYS A 43 -21.38 -1.18 -21.45
CA LYS A 43 -22.80 -1.00 -21.84
C LYS A 43 -23.67 -2.17 -21.36
N LYS A 44 -23.14 -3.39 -21.43
CA LYS A 44 -23.85 -4.57 -20.94
C LYS A 44 -24.00 -4.56 -19.42
N LEU A 45 -22.96 -4.19 -18.65
CA LEU A 45 -23.08 -3.97 -17.22
C LEU A 45 -24.17 -2.93 -16.89
N GLN A 46 -24.16 -1.78 -17.57
CA GLN A 46 -25.18 -0.74 -17.41
C GLN A 46 -26.59 -1.26 -17.70
N SER A 47 -26.76 -2.10 -18.72
CA SER A 47 -28.05 -2.70 -19.04
C SER A 47 -28.55 -3.68 -17.97
N ILE A 48 -27.64 -4.37 -17.26
CA ILE A 48 -27.99 -5.27 -16.16
C ILE A 48 -28.37 -4.43 -14.93
N GLU A 49 -27.58 -3.39 -14.64
CA GLU A 49 -27.82 -2.42 -13.56
C GLU A 49 -29.18 -1.72 -13.73
N ALA A 50 -29.49 -1.20 -14.93
CA ALA A 50 -30.74 -0.50 -15.21
C ALA A 50 -31.99 -1.39 -15.07
N ARG A 51 -31.84 -2.71 -15.23
CA ARG A 51 -32.93 -3.68 -15.02
C ARG A 51 -33.12 -4.06 -13.56
N SER A 52 -32.25 -3.62 -12.67
CA SER A 52 -32.29 -3.97 -11.26
C SER A 52 -32.66 -2.75 -10.43
N LEU A 53 -33.74 -2.87 -9.65
CA LEU A 53 -34.19 -1.83 -8.73
C LEU A 53 -33.56 -1.95 -7.33
N GLN A 54 -32.62 -2.89 -7.13
CA GLN A 54 -32.16 -3.30 -5.80
C GLN A 54 -30.68 -3.03 -5.59
N ALA A 55 -30.31 -2.81 -4.32
CA ALA A 55 -28.92 -2.61 -3.88
C ALA A 55 -28.01 -3.83 -4.13
N ASP A 56 -28.59 -5.01 -4.39
CA ASP A 56 -27.86 -6.29 -4.44
C ASP A 56 -27.45 -6.73 -5.86
N VAL A 57 -27.33 -5.80 -6.83
CA VAL A 57 -26.90 -6.10 -8.21
C VAL A 57 -25.63 -6.97 -8.25
N PHE A 58 -24.70 -6.71 -7.33
CA PHE A 58 -23.41 -7.41 -7.23
C PHE A 58 -23.53 -8.89 -6.86
N GLN A 59 -24.65 -9.33 -6.28
CA GLN A 59 -24.88 -10.74 -5.93
C GLN A 59 -25.46 -11.54 -7.10
N ARG A 60 -25.87 -10.87 -8.19
CA ARG A 60 -26.46 -11.56 -9.32
C ARG A 60 -25.38 -12.29 -10.15
N PRO A 61 -25.55 -13.59 -10.47
CA PRO A 61 -24.56 -14.34 -11.24
C PRO A 61 -24.30 -13.78 -12.64
N ASP A 62 -25.33 -13.25 -13.30
CA ASP A 62 -25.20 -12.65 -14.64
C ASP A 62 -24.39 -11.36 -14.63
N TYR A 63 -24.53 -10.55 -13.57
CA TYR A 63 -23.71 -9.37 -13.35
C TYR A 63 -22.25 -9.75 -13.03
N GLN A 64 -22.03 -10.71 -12.11
CA GLN A 64 -20.69 -11.16 -11.74
C GLN A 64 -19.91 -11.76 -12.94
N GLU A 65 -20.58 -12.53 -13.78
CA GLU A 65 -19.95 -13.07 -15.00
C GLU A 65 -19.59 -11.97 -15.99
N GLU A 66 -20.45 -10.97 -16.18
CA GLU A 66 -20.12 -9.86 -17.07
C GLU A 66 -19.02 -8.96 -16.47
N LEU A 67 -19.01 -8.78 -15.15
CA LEU A 67 -17.99 -8.04 -14.43
C LEU A 67 -16.62 -8.71 -14.55
N ARG A 68 -16.56 -10.04 -14.43
CA ARG A 68 -15.33 -10.84 -14.65
C ARG A 68 -14.79 -10.63 -16.06
N ARG A 69 -15.65 -10.66 -17.07
CA ARG A 69 -15.28 -10.43 -18.48
C ARG A 69 -14.83 -9.00 -18.73
N PHE A 70 -15.49 -8.03 -18.10
CA PHE A 70 -15.09 -6.63 -18.16
C PHE A 70 -13.69 -6.44 -17.58
N VAL A 71 -13.44 -6.92 -16.36
CA VAL A 71 -12.13 -6.83 -15.70
C VAL A 71 -11.03 -7.50 -16.52
N ALA A 72 -11.27 -8.70 -17.05
CA ALA A 72 -10.31 -9.38 -17.92
C ALA A 72 -10.02 -8.57 -19.20
N CYS A 73 -11.03 -7.88 -19.74
CA CYS A 73 -10.86 -6.99 -20.89
C CYS A 73 -10.02 -5.76 -20.54
N ILE A 74 -10.20 -5.15 -19.36
CA ILE A 74 -9.37 -4.04 -18.88
C ILE A 74 -7.92 -4.48 -18.64
N ALA A 75 -7.71 -5.66 -18.02
CA ALA A 75 -6.38 -6.22 -17.81
C ALA A 75 -5.65 -6.45 -19.16
N HIS A 76 -6.35 -6.96 -20.17
CA HIS A 76 -5.78 -7.11 -21.51
C HIS A 76 -5.54 -5.75 -22.20
N LEU A 77 -6.43 -4.78 -22.01
CA LEU A 77 -6.23 -3.42 -22.51
C LEU A 77 -5.00 -2.76 -21.87
N ASN A 78 -4.78 -3.01 -20.58
CA ASN A 78 -3.62 -2.54 -19.82
C ASN A 78 -2.31 -3.08 -20.39
N SER A 79 -2.23 -4.38 -20.70
CA SER A 79 -1.00 -4.97 -21.25
C SER A 79 -0.62 -4.47 -22.64
N VAL A 80 -1.57 -3.90 -23.39
CA VAL A 80 -1.31 -3.31 -24.71
C VAL A 80 -1.04 -1.82 -24.63
N ALA A 81 -1.78 -1.07 -23.81
CA ALA A 81 -1.72 0.39 -23.80
C ALA A 81 -0.73 0.97 -22.78
N ASN A 82 -0.48 0.29 -21.66
CA ASN A 82 0.34 0.80 -20.56
C ASN A 82 1.83 0.41 -20.68
N VAL A 83 2.46 0.84 -21.77
CA VAL A 83 3.90 0.59 -22.07
C VAL A 83 4.87 1.25 -21.08
N ARG A 84 4.43 2.21 -20.26
CA ARG A 84 5.28 2.90 -19.27
C ARG A 84 5.44 2.12 -17.96
N ARG A 85 4.54 1.18 -17.67
CA ARG A 85 4.56 0.33 -16.48
C ARG A 85 4.76 -1.13 -16.89
N LYS A 86 4.45 -2.08 -16.00
CA LYS A 86 4.55 -3.51 -16.29
C LYS A 86 3.52 -3.96 -17.32
N GLY A 87 2.39 -3.25 -17.45
CA GLY A 87 1.32 -3.62 -18.38
C GLY A 87 0.73 -4.97 -18.00
N ARG A 88 0.38 -5.15 -16.73
CA ARG A 88 -0.10 -6.43 -16.20
C ARG A 88 -1.47 -6.81 -16.77
N ASP A 89 -1.63 -8.09 -17.08
CA ASP A 89 -2.88 -8.72 -17.51
C ASP A 89 -3.40 -9.78 -16.52
N ASP A 90 -2.74 -9.97 -15.38
CA ASP A 90 -3.05 -10.98 -14.37
C ASP A 90 -3.94 -10.47 -13.21
N LEU A 91 -4.44 -9.24 -13.31
CA LEU A 91 -5.31 -8.62 -12.31
C LEU A 91 -6.75 -9.15 -12.42
N SER A 92 -7.31 -9.68 -11.32
CA SER A 92 -8.60 -10.40 -11.31
C SER A 92 -9.73 -9.62 -10.61
N MET A 93 -10.98 -9.98 -10.95
CA MET A 93 -12.18 -9.41 -10.31
C MET A 93 -12.22 -9.65 -8.79
N ASP A 94 -11.49 -10.65 -8.28
CA ASP A 94 -11.48 -10.98 -6.85
C ASP A 94 -10.96 -9.80 -6.01
N VAL A 95 -10.00 -9.02 -6.54
CA VAL A 95 -9.50 -7.79 -5.89
C VAL A 95 -10.63 -6.80 -5.61
N LEU A 96 -11.51 -6.61 -6.59
CA LEU A 96 -12.67 -5.72 -6.46
C LEU A 96 -13.68 -6.27 -5.44
N LEU A 97 -13.96 -7.57 -5.47
CA LEU A 97 -14.90 -8.20 -4.53
C LEU A 97 -14.39 -8.14 -3.10
N ASP A 98 -13.10 -8.42 -2.87
CA ASP A 98 -12.46 -8.36 -1.57
C ASP A 98 -12.44 -6.92 -1.04
N ALA A 99 -12.21 -5.93 -1.91
CA ALA A 99 -12.29 -4.52 -1.55
C ALA A 99 -13.71 -4.11 -1.12
N MET A 100 -14.74 -4.51 -1.87
CA MET A 100 -16.14 -4.27 -1.51
C MET A 100 -16.52 -4.93 -0.18
N GLN A 101 -16.12 -6.20 0.01
CA GLN A 101 -16.41 -6.92 1.25
C GLN A 101 -15.72 -6.26 2.44
N THR A 102 -14.46 -5.86 2.29
CA THR A 102 -13.68 -5.19 3.33
C THR A 102 -14.26 -3.82 3.67
N LEU A 103 -14.69 -3.03 2.68
CA LEU A 103 -15.37 -1.75 2.92
C LEU A 103 -16.68 -1.94 3.69
N SER A 104 -17.50 -2.93 3.29
CA SER A 104 -18.74 -3.27 3.99
C SER A 104 -18.51 -3.68 5.46
N LYS A 105 -17.45 -4.46 5.72
CA LYS A 105 -17.02 -4.79 7.10
C LYS A 105 -16.64 -3.54 7.89
N CYS A 106 -15.92 -2.60 7.27
CA CYS A 106 -15.55 -1.33 7.90
C CYS A 106 -16.79 -0.50 8.26
N ASP A 107 -17.76 -0.38 7.35
CA ASP A 107 -18.99 0.38 7.57
C ASP A 107 -19.87 -0.24 8.66
N ALA A 108 -19.95 -1.58 8.71
CA ALA A 108 -20.65 -2.30 9.76
C ALA A 108 -19.99 -2.11 11.13
N ALA A 109 -18.66 -2.16 11.19
CA ALA A 109 -17.88 -1.94 12.41
C ALA A 109 -18.01 -0.51 12.94
N GLU A 110 -18.01 0.50 12.06
CA GLU A 110 -18.22 1.91 12.44
C GLU A 110 -19.64 2.15 12.98
N LYS A 111 -20.66 1.57 12.34
CA LYS A 111 -22.05 1.59 12.87
C LYS A 111 -22.17 0.88 14.22
N GLY A 112 -21.32 -0.12 14.47
CA GLY A 112 -21.19 -0.81 15.75
C GLY A 112 -20.36 -0.08 16.81
N GLY A 113 -19.86 1.13 16.53
CA GLY A 113 -19.07 1.93 17.47
C GLY A 113 -17.61 1.51 17.63
N GLN A 114 -17.06 0.71 16.70
CA GLN A 114 -15.63 0.40 16.72
C GLN A 114 -14.78 1.62 16.37
N ASN A 115 -13.52 1.61 16.82
CA ASN A 115 -12.59 2.72 16.59
C ASN A 115 -12.33 2.92 15.08
N SER A 116 -12.85 4.03 14.53
CA SER A 116 -12.69 4.43 13.12
C SER A 116 -11.21 4.55 12.71
N GLU A 117 -10.30 4.88 13.64
CA GLU A 117 -8.87 4.99 13.32
C GLU A 117 -8.25 3.67 12.85
N LYS A 118 -8.64 2.54 13.45
CA LYS A 118 -8.10 1.22 13.08
C LYS A 118 -8.57 0.76 11.70
N LEU A 119 -9.72 1.27 11.26
CA LEU A 119 -10.33 0.90 9.97
C LEU A 119 -9.97 1.88 8.86
N ALA A 120 -9.39 3.04 9.20
CA ALA A 120 -9.11 4.10 8.25
C ALA A 120 -8.17 3.66 7.12
N ALA A 121 -7.12 2.88 7.43
CA ALA A 121 -6.20 2.37 6.42
C ALA A 121 -6.89 1.37 5.48
N ALA A 122 -7.63 0.41 6.04
CA ALA A 122 -8.42 -0.53 5.24
C ALA A 122 -9.42 0.20 4.33
N ARG A 123 -10.15 1.18 4.86
CA ARG A 123 -11.10 1.99 4.09
C ARG A 123 -10.42 2.79 2.98
N SER A 124 -9.25 3.39 3.24
CA SER A 124 -8.49 4.12 2.23
C SER A 124 -8.10 3.19 1.06
N LEU A 125 -7.49 2.04 1.38
CA LEU A 125 -7.03 1.07 0.39
C LEU A 125 -8.17 0.50 -0.45
N THR A 126 -9.31 0.16 0.17
CA THR A 126 -10.46 -0.36 -0.57
C THR A 126 -11.14 0.70 -1.41
N LYS A 127 -11.20 1.95 -0.91
CA LYS A 127 -11.73 3.09 -1.67
C LYS A 127 -10.91 3.35 -2.93
N ASP A 128 -9.58 3.28 -2.88
CA ASP A 128 -8.73 3.45 -4.07
C ASP A 128 -9.03 2.42 -5.18
N VAL A 129 -9.22 1.14 -4.80
CA VAL A 129 -9.60 0.07 -5.75
C VAL A 129 -10.95 0.37 -6.39
N LEU A 130 -11.93 0.82 -5.60
CA LEU A 130 -13.29 1.12 -6.06
C LEU A 130 -13.35 2.39 -6.92
N ASP A 131 -12.62 3.43 -6.52
CA ASP A 131 -12.56 4.71 -7.21
C ASP A 131 -11.86 4.55 -8.57
N SER A 132 -10.73 3.83 -8.63
CA SER A 132 -10.04 3.55 -9.89
C SER A 132 -10.88 2.68 -10.85
N PHE A 133 -11.60 1.68 -10.32
CA PHE A 133 -12.57 0.90 -11.10
C PHE A 133 -13.71 1.77 -11.65
N THR A 134 -14.30 2.61 -10.81
CA THR A 134 -15.39 3.52 -11.19
C THR A 134 -14.92 4.52 -12.23
N ALA A 135 -13.74 5.10 -12.05
CA ALA A 135 -13.14 6.05 -12.99
C ALA A 135 -12.85 5.43 -14.36
N MET A 136 -12.42 4.16 -14.40
CA MET A 136 -12.25 3.44 -15.66
C MET A 136 -13.58 3.25 -16.41
N ARG A 137 -14.65 2.86 -15.69
CA ARG A 137 -15.99 2.74 -16.29
C ARG A 137 -16.50 4.08 -16.83
N GLU A 138 -16.34 5.16 -16.06
CA GLU A 138 -16.67 6.52 -16.49
C GLU A 138 -15.92 6.92 -17.75
N TYR A 139 -14.61 6.66 -17.81
CA TYR A 139 -13.78 6.92 -18.99
C TYR A 139 -14.31 6.20 -20.24
N LEU A 140 -14.62 4.89 -20.13
CA LEU A 140 -15.12 4.11 -21.27
C LEU A 140 -16.51 4.57 -21.75
N ARG A 141 -17.38 5.03 -20.84
CA ARG A 141 -18.67 5.62 -21.22
C ARG A 141 -18.49 6.86 -22.07
N GLU A 142 -17.52 7.70 -21.71
CA GLU A 142 -17.25 8.94 -22.44
C GLU A 142 -16.56 8.65 -23.79
N VAL A 143 -15.53 7.82 -23.82
CA VAL A 143 -14.88 7.39 -25.07
C VAL A 143 -15.86 6.70 -26.02
N GLY A 144 -16.82 5.96 -25.48
CA GLY A 144 -17.88 5.32 -26.26
C GLY A 144 -18.78 6.30 -27.04
N ARG A 145 -18.75 7.61 -26.74
CA ARG A 145 -19.47 8.65 -27.47
C ARG A 145 -18.67 9.24 -28.65
N CYS A 146 -17.36 9.07 -28.66
CA CYS A 146 -16.45 9.65 -29.65
C CYS A 146 -15.31 8.69 -30.02
N LEU A 147 -15.65 7.44 -30.32
CA LEU A 147 -14.68 6.38 -30.58
C LEU A 147 -13.74 6.73 -31.75
N GLU A 148 -14.23 7.50 -32.73
CA GLU A 148 -13.46 7.99 -33.88
C GLU A 148 -12.24 8.84 -33.50
N ARG A 149 -12.23 9.41 -32.28
CA ARG A 149 -11.13 10.23 -31.77
C ARG A 149 -10.03 9.43 -31.07
N VAL A 150 -10.25 8.14 -30.81
CA VAL A 150 -9.24 7.27 -30.19
C VAL A 150 -8.10 7.02 -31.17
N ASP A 151 -6.88 7.31 -30.77
CA ASP A 151 -5.67 6.98 -31.52
C ASP A 151 -5.51 5.45 -31.56
N PRO A 152 -5.36 4.84 -32.75
CA PRO A 152 -5.11 3.41 -32.87
C PRO A 152 -3.90 2.90 -32.07
N HIS A 153 -2.88 3.73 -31.88
CA HIS A 153 -1.75 3.47 -30.99
C HIS A 153 -2.18 3.81 -29.57
N LEU A 154 -2.71 2.82 -28.84
CA LEU A 154 -3.40 3.06 -27.58
C LEU A 154 -2.58 3.83 -26.54
N CYS A 155 -1.26 3.69 -26.55
CA CYS A 155 -0.33 4.41 -25.67
C CYS A 155 -0.29 5.93 -25.89
N ASN A 156 -0.78 6.44 -27.03
CA ASN A 156 -0.90 7.86 -27.32
C ASN A 156 -2.16 8.49 -26.70
N ASN A 157 -3.14 7.68 -26.28
CA ASN A 157 -4.36 8.17 -25.64
C ASN A 157 -4.06 8.45 -24.16
N ALA A 158 -3.59 9.66 -23.87
CA ALA A 158 -3.09 10.04 -22.55
C ALA A 158 -4.13 9.81 -21.44
N GLY A 159 -5.41 10.03 -21.71
CA GLY A 159 -6.50 9.76 -20.76
C GLY A 159 -6.67 8.28 -20.44
N LEU A 160 -6.62 7.41 -21.46
CA LEU A 160 -6.68 5.95 -21.28
C LEU A 160 -5.49 5.48 -20.45
N VAL A 161 -4.27 5.87 -20.84
CA VAL A 161 -3.05 5.45 -20.15
C VAL A 161 -3.06 5.91 -18.69
N ALA A 162 -3.47 7.15 -18.41
CA ALA A 162 -3.57 7.65 -17.04
C ALA A 162 -4.55 6.81 -16.20
N ARG A 163 -5.71 6.44 -16.75
CA ARG A 163 -6.70 5.60 -16.06
C ARG A 163 -6.21 4.17 -15.86
N LEU A 164 -5.50 3.61 -16.83
CA LEU A 164 -4.95 2.26 -16.73
C LEU A 164 -3.82 2.19 -15.70
N VAL A 165 -2.97 3.21 -15.62
CA VAL A 165 -1.91 3.31 -14.59
C VAL A 165 -2.53 3.38 -13.19
N ASP A 166 -3.49 4.27 -12.97
CA ASP A 166 -4.17 4.43 -11.66
C ASP A 166 -4.91 3.15 -11.25
N TRP A 167 -5.54 2.47 -12.22
CA TRP A 167 -6.19 1.18 -12.04
C TRP A 167 -5.18 0.08 -11.70
N GLU A 168 -4.09 -0.08 -12.47
CA GLU A 168 -3.05 -1.08 -12.21
C GLU A 168 -2.42 -0.88 -10.83
N GLU A 169 -2.04 0.35 -10.47
CA GLU A 169 -1.41 0.66 -9.19
C GLU A 169 -2.32 0.35 -8.00
N SER A 170 -3.58 0.80 -8.05
CA SER A 170 -4.55 0.56 -6.99
C SER A 170 -4.85 -0.94 -6.85
N TRP A 171 -4.90 -1.67 -7.96
CA TRP A 171 -5.19 -3.10 -7.96
C TRP A 171 -4.00 -3.95 -7.54
N GLU A 172 -2.76 -3.57 -7.86
CA GLU A 172 -1.56 -4.20 -7.31
C GLU A 172 -1.53 -4.09 -5.77
N VAL A 173 -1.87 -2.91 -5.25
CA VAL A 173 -2.01 -2.68 -3.80
C VAL A 173 -3.15 -3.51 -3.22
N GLY A 174 -4.30 -3.58 -3.92
CA GLY A 174 -5.43 -4.42 -3.54
C GLY A 174 -5.05 -5.90 -3.44
N THR A 175 -4.39 -6.45 -4.45
CA THR A 175 -3.90 -7.84 -4.45
C THR A 175 -2.95 -8.12 -3.29
N ARG A 176 -2.03 -7.19 -3.01
CA ARG A 176 -0.99 -7.40 -1.98
C ARG A 176 -1.53 -7.24 -0.57
N TYR A 177 -2.31 -6.20 -0.32
CA TYR A 177 -2.67 -5.80 1.04
C TYR A 177 -4.12 -6.09 1.38
N VAL A 178 -5.08 -5.91 0.46
CA VAL A 178 -6.51 -6.09 0.75
C VAL A 178 -6.90 -7.57 0.74
N GLN A 179 -6.44 -8.35 -0.24
CA GLN A 179 -6.76 -9.78 -0.32
C GLN A 179 -6.08 -10.62 0.77
N GLN A 180 -5.00 -10.11 1.36
CA GLN A 180 -4.25 -10.80 2.41
C GLN A 180 -4.60 -10.23 3.79
N GLU A 181 -5.60 -10.83 4.47
CA GLU A 181 -6.14 -10.34 5.74
C GLU A 181 -5.07 -10.00 6.80
N LYS A 182 -4.03 -10.83 6.90
CA LYS A 182 -2.90 -10.60 7.83
C LYS A 182 -2.08 -9.37 7.45
N MET A 183 -1.85 -9.13 6.15
CA MET A 183 -1.15 -7.94 5.67
C MET A 183 -2.00 -6.69 5.87
N LEU A 184 -3.30 -6.77 5.59
CA LEU A 184 -4.23 -5.67 5.83
C LEU A 184 -4.22 -5.25 7.30
N THR A 185 -4.34 -6.23 8.21
CA THR A 185 -4.35 -6.00 9.65
C THR A 185 -3.03 -5.38 10.11
N ALA A 186 -1.89 -5.90 9.64
CA ALA A 186 -0.57 -5.38 9.94
C ALA A 186 -0.41 -3.91 9.52
N VAL A 187 -0.85 -3.55 8.30
CA VAL A 187 -0.83 -2.16 7.81
C VAL A 187 -1.76 -1.27 8.63
N CYS A 188 -2.97 -1.73 8.96
CA CYS A 188 -3.92 -0.99 9.79
C CYS A 188 -3.35 -0.69 11.19
N ASP A 189 -2.76 -1.70 11.84
CA ASP A 189 -2.13 -1.55 13.15
C ASP A 189 -0.95 -0.58 13.09
N LEU A 190 -0.12 -0.66 12.03
CA LEU A 190 1.01 0.24 11.84
C LEU A 190 0.57 1.69 11.58
N VAL A 191 -0.47 1.92 10.78
CA VAL A 191 -1.04 3.26 10.57
C VAL A 191 -1.60 3.82 11.88
N ALA A 192 -2.34 3.02 12.65
CA ALA A 192 -2.86 3.44 13.95
C ALA A 192 -1.73 3.81 14.93
N GLU A 193 -0.64 3.05 14.93
CA GLU A 193 0.54 3.34 15.74
C GLU A 193 1.23 4.64 15.29
N ILE A 194 1.42 4.85 13.99
CA ILE A 194 2.04 6.08 13.48
C ILE A 194 1.17 7.30 13.80
N ARG A 195 -0.16 7.19 13.73
CA ARG A 195 -1.07 8.26 14.19
C ARG A 195 -0.95 8.54 15.68
N ALA A 196 -0.77 7.50 16.50
CA ALA A 196 -0.48 7.68 17.92
C ALA A 196 0.85 8.42 18.12
N ALA A 197 1.89 8.05 17.36
CA ALA A 197 3.17 8.74 17.37
C ALA A 197 3.07 10.22 16.92
N GLN A 198 2.26 10.51 15.90
CA GLN A 198 1.98 11.89 15.44
C GLN A 198 1.34 12.75 16.55
N ARG A 199 0.47 12.16 17.38
CA ARG A 199 -0.11 12.86 18.54
C ARG A 199 0.93 13.13 19.64
N LEU A 200 1.86 12.20 19.86
CA LEU A 200 2.93 12.35 20.84
C LEU A 200 4.01 13.34 20.38
N THR A 201 4.26 13.39 19.08
CA THR A 201 5.29 14.24 18.46
C THR A 201 4.75 14.90 17.19
N PRO A 202 4.19 16.12 17.28
CA PRO A 202 3.58 16.82 16.14
C PRO A 202 4.52 17.05 14.95
N VAL A 203 5.84 17.08 15.18
CA VAL A 203 6.85 17.14 14.11
C VAL A 203 6.69 15.99 13.12
N LEU A 204 6.30 14.79 13.56
CA LEU A 204 6.02 13.67 12.65
C LEU A 204 4.79 13.93 11.77
N ALA A 205 3.76 14.61 12.30
CA ALA A 205 2.59 14.96 11.50
C ALA A 205 2.99 15.93 10.39
N GLN A 206 3.80 16.94 10.72
CA GLN A 206 4.34 17.90 9.75
C GLN A 206 5.20 17.20 8.69
N MET A 207 6.10 16.28 9.10
CA MET A 207 6.90 15.49 8.16
C MET A 207 6.05 14.71 7.16
N CYS A 208 4.92 14.13 7.61
CA CYS A 208 3.99 13.42 6.72
C CYS A 208 3.23 14.36 5.77
N GLU A 209 2.79 15.52 6.25
CA GLU A 209 2.06 16.51 5.45
C GLU A 209 2.96 17.15 4.37
N GLU A 210 4.20 17.46 4.71
CA GLU A 210 5.17 18.11 3.82
C GLU A 210 5.96 17.11 2.96
N CYS A 211 5.73 15.81 3.13
CA CYS A 211 6.53 14.74 2.52
C CYS A 211 8.05 14.93 2.77
N ASP A 212 8.40 15.30 4.00
CA ASP A 212 9.79 15.57 4.40
C ASP A 212 10.69 14.35 4.17
N VAL A 213 11.92 14.58 3.71
CA VAL A 213 12.88 13.50 3.44
C VAL A 213 13.27 12.71 4.69
N GLU A 214 13.26 13.33 5.88
CA GLU A 214 13.53 12.69 7.16
C GLU A 214 12.43 11.68 7.53
N MET A 215 11.21 11.84 7.02
CA MET A 215 10.12 10.87 7.20
C MET A 215 10.55 9.47 6.74
N PHE A 216 11.31 9.38 5.65
CA PHE A 216 11.79 8.09 5.12
C PHE A 216 12.84 7.42 6.03
N MET A 217 13.43 8.16 6.97
CA MET A 217 14.30 7.62 8.02
C MET A 217 13.51 7.25 9.28
N VAL A 218 12.43 7.97 9.57
CA VAL A 218 11.60 7.79 10.78
C VAL A 218 10.62 6.62 10.63
N LEU A 219 9.93 6.50 9.49
CA LEU A 219 8.91 5.46 9.28
C LEU A 219 9.44 4.02 9.41
N PRO A 220 10.59 3.63 8.82
CA PRO A 220 11.10 2.27 8.99
C PRO A 220 11.53 1.99 10.45
N ARG A 221 11.96 3.01 11.20
CA ARG A 221 12.27 2.88 12.64
C ARG A 221 11.01 2.66 13.47
N LEU A 222 9.93 3.40 13.19
CA LEU A 222 8.63 3.19 13.85
C LEU A 222 8.05 1.81 13.52
N ALA A 223 8.17 1.36 12.27
CA ALA A 223 7.76 0.01 11.86
C ALA A 223 8.52 -1.06 12.65
N TRP A 224 9.84 -0.94 12.77
CA TRP A 224 10.64 -1.84 13.59
C TRP A 224 10.28 -1.78 15.07
N LEU A 225 10.12 -0.58 15.63
CA LEU A 225 9.75 -0.42 17.04
C LEU A 225 8.42 -1.13 17.33
N ARG A 226 7.43 -0.99 16.44
CA ARG A 226 6.16 -1.70 16.53
C ARG A 226 6.30 -3.21 16.36
N TYR A 227 7.18 -3.67 15.47
CA TYR A 227 7.46 -5.09 15.30
C TYR A 227 8.08 -5.68 16.57
N LEU A 228 9.03 -4.98 17.20
CA LEU A 228 9.68 -5.43 18.43
C LEU A 228 8.67 -5.51 19.61
N ASP A 229 7.67 -4.64 19.64
CA ASP A 229 6.60 -4.68 20.65
C ASP A 229 5.57 -5.79 20.39
N LYS A 230 5.14 -5.96 19.12
CA LYS A 230 4.12 -6.93 18.69
C LYS A 230 4.58 -7.78 17.49
N PRO A 231 5.55 -8.69 17.64
CA PRO A 231 6.14 -9.41 16.51
C PRO A 231 5.12 -10.22 15.70
N CYS A 232 4.15 -10.85 16.38
CA CYS A 232 3.14 -11.68 15.74
C CYS A 232 2.25 -10.87 14.77
N GLN A 233 1.92 -9.62 15.11
CA GLN A 233 1.03 -8.77 14.32
C GLN A 233 1.68 -8.30 13.02
N LEU A 234 2.98 -7.99 13.06
CA LEU A 234 3.73 -7.46 11.90
C LEU A 234 4.56 -8.51 11.17
N SER A 235 4.56 -9.77 11.63
CA SER A 235 5.38 -10.84 11.07
C SER A 235 5.18 -11.05 9.57
N GLY A 236 3.94 -11.03 9.08
CA GLY A 236 3.65 -11.16 7.64
C GLY A 236 4.26 -10.03 6.82
N LEU A 237 4.12 -8.79 7.31
CA LEU A 237 4.66 -7.60 6.65
C LEU A 237 6.18 -7.66 6.58
N PHE A 238 6.85 -7.90 7.72
CA PHE A 238 8.31 -7.97 7.78
C PHE A 238 8.90 -9.14 7.00
N LYS A 239 8.22 -10.30 6.96
CA LYS A 239 8.62 -11.42 6.10
C LYS A 239 8.58 -11.06 4.62
N SER A 240 7.60 -10.26 4.20
CA SER A 240 7.52 -9.81 2.82
C SER A 240 8.60 -8.79 2.45
N LEU A 241 9.08 -8.00 3.42
CA LEU A 241 10.04 -6.92 3.19
C LEU A 241 11.50 -7.32 3.45
N LEU A 242 11.73 -8.31 4.31
CA LEU A 242 13.04 -8.81 4.73
C LEU A 242 13.05 -10.34 4.79
N PRO A 243 12.74 -11.04 3.68
CA PRO A 243 12.58 -12.49 3.69
C PRO A 243 13.81 -13.22 4.25
N HIS A 244 15.03 -12.75 3.99
CA HIS A 244 16.26 -13.40 4.49
C HIS A 244 16.43 -13.37 6.01
N ARG A 245 15.72 -12.49 6.73
CA ARG A 245 15.74 -12.42 8.20
C ARG A 245 14.77 -13.41 8.86
N PHE A 246 13.91 -14.05 8.07
CA PHE A 246 12.94 -15.02 8.53
C PHE A 246 13.19 -16.34 7.82
N ALA A 247 13.50 -17.41 8.55
CA ALA A 247 13.75 -18.71 7.94
C ALA A 247 12.57 -19.13 7.04
N ASP A 248 12.90 -19.66 5.85
CA ASP A 248 11.98 -20.33 4.94
C ASP A 248 11.38 -21.54 5.65
N SER A 249 10.31 -21.29 6.40
CA SER A 249 9.54 -22.31 7.08
C SER A 249 8.66 -23.02 6.04
N ASN A 250 9.29 -23.75 5.12
CA ASN A 250 8.61 -24.75 4.29
C ASN A 250 8.05 -25.91 5.14
N VAL A 251 8.26 -25.87 6.46
CA VAL A 251 7.65 -26.78 7.43
C VAL A 251 6.25 -26.27 7.77
N VAL A 252 5.27 -26.97 7.20
CA VAL A 252 3.83 -26.84 7.42
C VAL A 252 3.52 -26.76 8.94
N GLN A 253 2.83 -25.68 9.34
CA GLN A 253 2.01 -25.55 10.57
C GLN A 253 2.71 -25.49 11.95
N LYS A 254 3.40 -24.39 12.24
CA LYS A 254 3.39 -23.84 13.62
C LYS A 254 2.89 -22.40 13.61
N GLU A 255 1.92 -22.11 14.49
CA GLU A 255 1.11 -20.88 14.50
C GLU A 255 1.88 -19.60 14.87
N ALA A 256 3.12 -19.71 15.33
CA ALA A 256 4.02 -18.58 15.51
C ALA A 256 5.44 -18.98 15.07
N PRO A 257 5.88 -18.61 13.85
CA PRO A 257 7.25 -18.82 13.43
C PRO A 257 8.15 -17.89 14.26
N GLU A 258 8.90 -18.46 15.20
CA GLU A 258 9.91 -17.73 15.95
C GLU A 258 10.99 -17.21 14.99
N PRO A 259 11.51 -15.98 15.20
CA PRO A 259 12.64 -15.48 14.45
C PRO A 259 13.81 -16.45 14.63
N SER A 260 14.37 -16.92 13.52
CA SER A 260 15.51 -17.85 13.55
C SER A 260 16.85 -17.14 13.46
N ASP A 261 16.84 -15.85 13.11
CA ASP A 261 18.04 -15.04 12.99
C ASP A 261 18.55 -14.62 14.39
N PRO A 262 19.78 -15.02 14.79
CA PRO A 262 20.34 -14.65 16.08
C PRO A 262 20.51 -13.13 16.26
N GLU A 263 20.74 -12.37 15.19
CA GLU A 263 20.85 -10.90 15.29
C GLU A 263 19.51 -10.28 15.63
N LEU A 264 18.43 -10.75 15.01
CA LEU A 264 17.07 -10.29 15.29
C LEU A 264 16.64 -10.66 16.71
N ILE A 265 16.95 -11.89 17.17
CA ILE A 265 16.70 -12.31 18.55
C ILE A 265 17.44 -11.38 19.54
N SER A 266 18.69 -11.05 19.26
CA SER A 266 19.49 -10.13 20.07
C SER A 266 18.86 -8.73 20.15
N LEU A 267 18.38 -8.20 19.02
CA LEU A 267 17.65 -6.93 18.98
C LEU A 267 16.37 -6.97 19.83
N MET A 268 15.57 -8.03 19.71
CA MET A 268 14.35 -8.21 20.51
C MET A 268 14.65 -8.27 22.01
N GLN A 269 15.71 -8.98 22.40
CA GLN A 269 16.16 -9.03 23.80
C GLN A 269 16.68 -7.66 24.30
N LYS A 270 17.38 -6.90 23.45
CA LYS A 270 17.83 -5.54 23.78
C LYS A 270 16.64 -4.59 23.96
N PHE A 271 15.65 -4.65 23.07
CA PHE A 271 14.40 -3.90 23.18
C PHE A 271 13.67 -4.22 24.49
N GLY A 272 13.44 -5.51 24.78
CA GLY A 272 12.74 -5.93 26.01
C GLY A 272 13.43 -5.44 27.28
N ARG A 273 14.77 -5.55 27.36
CA ARG A 273 15.56 -5.04 28.49
C ARG A 273 15.46 -3.52 28.62
N THR A 274 15.55 -2.79 27.51
CA THR A 274 15.49 -1.31 27.50
C THR A 274 14.11 -0.82 27.93
N LYS A 275 13.03 -1.44 27.42
CA LYS A 275 11.65 -1.13 27.80
C LYS A 275 11.41 -1.42 29.29
N GLN A 276 11.89 -2.56 29.80
CA GLN A 276 11.79 -2.91 31.22
C GLN A 276 12.52 -1.88 32.10
N LEU A 277 13.74 -1.48 31.71
CA LEU A 277 14.51 -0.46 32.44
C LEU A 277 13.73 0.86 32.52
N LEU A 278 13.18 1.34 31.40
CA LEU A 278 12.33 2.54 31.36
C LEU A 278 11.16 2.42 32.35
N MET A 279 10.41 1.32 32.29
CA MET A 279 9.26 1.07 33.18
C MET A 279 9.65 1.05 34.66
N GLU A 280 10.81 0.51 35.02
CA GLU A 280 11.31 0.48 36.39
C GLU A 280 11.68 1.87 36.91
N THR A 281 12.25 2.72 36.04
CA THR A 281 12.70 4.08 36.41
C THR A 281 11.57 5.11 36.56
N MET A 282 10.40 4.84 35.96
CA MET A 282 9.24 5.73 35.97
C MET A 282 8.28 5.49 37.15
N LYS A 283 8.56 4.54 38.04
CA LYS A 283 7.70 4.25 39.19
C LYS A 283 7.67 5.44 40.16
N PRO A 284 6.49 5.99 40.51
CA PRO A 284 6.39 7.14 41.39
C PRO A 284 7.00 6.80 42.76
N SER A 285 7.84 7.68 43.27
CA SER A 285 8.59 7.44 44.52
C SER A 285 7.72 7.42 45.77
N GLN A 286 6.43 7.80 45.70
CA GLN A 286 5.55 7.85 46.88
C GLN A 286 4.09 7.45 46.57
N GLY A 287 3.72 6.22 46.92
CA GLY A 287 2.39 5.83 47.40
C GLY A 287 1.19 5.85 46.44
N GLY A 288 1.33 6.33 45.21
CA GLY A 288 0.24 6.33 44.22
C GLY A 288 0.03 4.95 43.59
N THR A 289 -1.15 4.35 43.78
CA THR A 289 -1.56 3.10 43.11
C THR A 289 -1.83 3.35 41.62
N LEU A 290 -0.79 3.49 40.81
CA LEU A 290 -0.93 3.49 39.35
C LEU A 290 -1.09 2.06 38.82
N THR A 291 -1.91 1.91 37.78
CA THR A 291 -2.07 0.65 37.06
C THR A 291 -0.84 0.39 36.18
N THR A 292 -0.47 -0.89 36.00
CA THR A 292 0.69 -1.32 35.22
C THR A 292 0.73 -0.74 33.79
N GLY A 293 -0.43 -0.51 33.17
CA GLY A 293 -0.52 0.02 31.80
C GLY A 293 0.09 1.41 31.64
N CYS A 294 -0.04 2.29 32.66
CA CYS A 294 0.48 3.65 32.59
C CYS A 294 2.01 3.70 32.42
N PHE A 295 2.74 2.73 32.99
CA PHE A 295 4.21 2.67 32.86
C PHE A 295 4.65 2.15 31.51
N GLU A 296 3.90 1.22 30.94
CA GLU A 296 4.17 0.68 29.61
C GLU A 296 4.01 1.78 28.54
N ASP A 297 2.92 2.55 28.63
CA ASP A 297 2.65 3.68 27.73
C ASP A 297 3.72 4.78 27.85
N ALA A 298 4.17 5.09 29.06
CA ALA A 298 5.23 6.10 29.27
C ALA A 298 6.59 5.64 28.74
N ALA A 299 6.94 4.35 28.91
CA ALA A 299 8.16 3.79 28.34
C ALA A 299 8.10 3.79 26.80
N TRP A 300 6.94 3.46 26.23
CA TRP A 300 6.70 3.52 24.79
C TRP A 300 6.84 4.96 24.26
N GLU A 301 6.25 5.93 24.94
CA GLU A 301 6.30 7.35 24.58
C GLU A 301 7.75 7.85 24.49
N VAL A 302 8.63 7.47 25.43
CA VAL A 302 10.05 7.81 25.39
C VAL A 302 10.72 7.26 24.13
N LEU A 303 10.48 5.99 23.79
CA LEU A 303 11.06 5.37 22.61
C LEU A 303 10.56 6.01 21.31
N VAL A 304 9.27 6.31 21.21
CA VAL A 304 8.67 7.00 20.05
C VAL A 304 9.23 8.41 19.91
N LYS A 305 9.23 9.20 20.98
CA LYS A 305 9.81 10.56 20.97
C LYS A 305 11.27 10.54 20.56
N ARG A 306 12.03 9.53 20.99
CA ARG A 306 13.44 9.36 20.60
C ARG A 306 13.61 9.00 19.13
N VAL A 307 12.75 8.14 18.59
CA VAL A 307 12.77 7.77 17.16
C VAL A 307 12.49 8.98 16.27
N VAL A 308 11.53 9.83 16.66
CA VAL A 308 11.09 10.99 15.86
C VAL A 308 12.00 12.21 16.03
N ASN A 309 12.32 12.61 17.27
CA ASN A 309 13.05 13.86 17.53
C ASN A 309 14.58 13.72 17.46
N GLY A 310 15.09 12.50 17.31
CA GLY A 310 16.53 12.25 17.39
C GLY A 310 17.07 12.46 18.81
N VAL A 311 18.31 12.92 18.93
CA VAL A 311 18.97 13.22 20.22
C VAL A 311 18.46 14.55 20.82
N ASN A 312 17.65 15.29 20.08
CA ASN A 312 17.17 16.61 20.50
C ASN A 312 15.93 16.49 21.40
N GLY A 313 15.89 17.32 22.44
CA GLY A 313 14.70 17.53 23.26
C GLY A 313 14.73 16.86 24.63
N ASP A 314 13.77 17.23 25.46
CA ASP A 314 13.65 16.76 26.84
C ASP A 314 12.87 15.42 26.88
N ILE A 315 13.45 14.40 26.26
CA ILE A 315 12.82 13.07 26.13
C ILE A 315 12.72 12.36 27.50
N TYR A 316 13.68 12.64 28.39
CA TYR A 316 13.87 11.93 29.66
C TYR A 316 13.40 12.73 30.89
N THR A 317 12.48 13.70 30.70
CA THR A 317 11.89 14.49 31.82
C THR A 317 11.34 13.60 32.93
N ASN A 318 10.62 12.55 32.53
CA ASN A 318 9.89 11.66 33.43
C ASN A 318 10.77 10.57 34.05
N VAL A 319 12.04 10.48 33.65
CA VAL A 319 13.00 9.53 34.20
C VAL A 319 13.64 10.12 35.45
N CYS A 320 13.69 9.32 36.53
CA CYS A 320 14.36 9.69 37.77
C CYS A 320 15.79 10.21 37.49
N PRO A 321 16.20 11.39 38.00
CA PRO A 321 17.49 12.00 37.67
C PRO A 321 18.69 11.08 37.93
N SER A 322 18.66 10.26 38.99
CA SER A 322 19.74 9.33 39.33
C SER A 322 19.86 8.13 38.40
N LEU A 323 18.81 7.83 37.63
CA LEU A 323 18.77 6.73 36.66
C LEU A 323 18.76 7.21 35.21
N ARG A 324 18.84 8.53 34.97
CA ARG A 324 18.76 9.10 33.63
C ARG A 324 19.92 8.64 32.74
N GLU A 325 21.15 8.72 33.22
CA GLU A 325 22.34 8.31 32.46
C GLU A 325 22.29 6.84 31.98
N PRO A 326 22.03 5.83 32.85
CA PRO A 326 21.95 4.44 32.39
C PRO A 326 20.76 4.19 31.44
N VAL A 327 19.63 4.87 31.64
CA VAL A 327 18.47 4.78 30.75
C VAL A 327 18.79 5.35 29.37
N GLU A 328 19.32 6.58 29.34
CA GLU A 328 19.71 7.26 28.10
C GLU A 328 20.72 6.40 27.33
N LYS A 329 21.76 5.90 28.01
CA LYS A 329 22.73 5.00 27.39
C LYS A 329 22.07 3.76 26.77
N ALA A 330 21.17 3.10 27.48
CA ALA A 330 20.48 1.90 26.98
C ALA A 330 19.59 2.23 25.76
N VAL A 331 18.88 3.35 25.80
CA VAL A 331 18.05 3.83 24.68
C VAL A 331 18.94 4.17 23.48
N GLU A 332 20.05 4.90 23.66
CA GLU A 332 20.98 5.23 22.57
C GLU A 332 21.65 4.00 21.93
N GLU A 333 21.94 2.97 22.73
CA GLU A 333 22.45 1.69 22.22
C GLU A 333 21.40 0.92 21.43
N LEU A 334 20.12 0.97 21.84
CA LEU A 334 19.01 0.40 21.09
C LEU A 334 18.77 1.17 19.79
N MET A 335 18.77 2.50 19.82
CA MET A 335 18.50 3.35 18.65
C MET A 335 19.56 3.20 17.56
N ARG A 336 20.83 2.98 17.93
CA ARG A 336 21.91 2.68 16.98
C ARG A 336 21.68 1.36 16.22
N ASP A 337 21.28 0.31 16.94
CA ASP A 337 20.93 -0.95 16.27
C ASP A 337 19.68 -0.76 15.40
N LEU A 338 18.65 -0.12 15.95
CA LEU A 338 17.38 0.15 15.25
C LEU A 338 17.61 0.94 13.95
N GLU A 339 18.54 1.89 13.94
CA GLU A 339 18.93 2.63 12.75
C GLU A 339 19.51 1.70 11.69
N ALA A 340 20.46 0.82 12.04
CA ALA A 340 21.01 -0.16 11.08
C ALA A 340 19.93 -1.07 10.49
N TRP A 341 19.03 -1.58 11.32
CA TRP A 341 17.89 -2.41 10.89
C TRP A 341 16.88 -1.64 10.03
N SER A 342 16.64 -0.35 10.33
CA SER A 342 15.77 0.51 9.54
C SER A 342 16.34 0.78 8.14
N MET A 343 17.67 0.94 8.05
CA MET A 343 18.36 1.12 6.77
C MET A 343 18.33 -0.16 5.94
N GLU A 344 18.43 -1.32 6.57
CA GLU A 344 18.29 -2.61 5.90
C GLU A 344 16.87 -2.80 5.35
N LEU A 345 15.84 -2.52 6.16
CA LEU A 345 14.43 -2.56 5.74
C LEU A 345 14.19 -1.71 4.49
N ALA A 346 14.75 -0.51 4.44
CA ALA A 346 14.60 0.40 3.31
C ALA A 346 15.43 -0.01 2.06
N ARG A 347 16.48 -0.82 2.21
CA ARG A 347 17.43 -1.13 1.13
C ARG A 347 17.33 -2.55 0.56
N HIS A 348 16.81 -3.51 1.31
CA HIS A 348 16.77 -4.91 0.87
C HIS A 348 15.78 -5.12 -0.29
N CYS A 349 14.56 -4.61 -0.15
CA CYS A 349 13.52 -4.60 -1.19
C CYS A 349 12.96 -3.17 -1.33
N PRO A 350 13.73 -2.24 -1.93
CA PRO A 350 13.39 -0.82 -1.91
C PRO A 350 12.06 -0.52 -2.61
N GLU A 351 11.72 -1.24 -3.68
CA GLU A 351 10.44 -1.08 -4.39
C GLU A 351 9.24 -1.42 -3.48
N ASP A 352 9.34 -2.52 -2.75
CA ASP A 352 8.29 -3.00 -1.84
C ASP A 352 8.15 -2.11 -0.62
N TRP A 353 9.27 -1.67 -0.04
CA TRP A 353 9.26 -0.71 1.05
C TRP A 353 8.69 0.64 0.59
N ASN A 354 9.08 1.14 -0.58
CA ASN A 354 8.55 2.39 -1.11
C ASN A 354 7.04 2.32 -1.37
N GLN A 355 6.54 1.19 -1.89
CA GLN A 355 5.10 0.97 -2.03
C GLN A 355 4.40 0.95 -0.66
N CYS A 356 4.96 0.23 0.32
CA CYS A 356 4.43 0.20 1.69
C CYS A 356 4.42 1.60 2.32
N CYS A 357 5.52 2.34 2.21
CA CYS A 357 5.66 3.71 2.69
C CYS A 357 4.64 4.65 2.03
N GLY A 358 4.45 4.56 0.71
CA GLY A 358 3.44 5.32 -0.02
C GLY A 358 2.03 5.07 0.52
N ILE A 359 1.69 3.80 0.82
CA ILE A 359 0.41 3.43 1.44
C ILE A 359 0.27 4.03 2.84
N LEU A 360 1.32 3.95 3.67
CA LEU A 360 1.31 4.53 5.01
C LEU A 360 1.05 6.04 4.94
N VAL A 361 1.81 6.77 4.12
CA VAL A 361 1.68 8.22 3.95
C VAL A 361 0.30 8.60 3.43
N GLN A 362 -0.22 7.85 2.44
CA GLN A 362 -1.57 8.06 1.91
C GLN A 362 -2.64 7.89 3.00
N CYS A 363 -2.53 6.82 3.81
CA CYS A 363 -3.46 6.58 4.92
C CYS A 363 -3.35 7.64 6.02
N LEU A 364 -2.16 8.18 6.27
CA LEU A 364 -1.91 9.18 7.31
C LEU A 364 -2.39 10.58 6.91
N SER A 365 -2.21 10.95 5.64
CA SER A 365 -2.56 12.29 5.15
C SER A 365 -4.07 12.53 5.15
N GLY A 366 -4.89 11.47 5.19
CA GLY A 366 -6.35 11.57 5.15
C GLY A 366 -6.84 12.28 3.88
N SER A 367 -5.96 12.49 2.90
CA SER A 367 -6.24 13.18 1.67
C SER A 367 -7.19 12.28 0.90
N GLU A 368 -8.49 12.60 0.99
CA GLU A 368 -9.34 12.37 -0.16
C GLU A 368 -8.56 12.97 -1.33
N LYS A 369 -8.12 12.14 -2.27
CA LYS A 369 -7.59 12.64 -3.54
C LYS A 369 -8.74 13.43 -4.16
N GLU A 370 -8.92 14.69 -3.78
CA GLU A 370 -9.86 15.61 -4.40
C GLU A 370 -9.46 15.60 -5.87
N GLY A 371 -10.34 15.00 -6.66
CA GLY A 371 -9.93 14.17 -7.78
C GLY A 371 -8.81 14.80 -8.60
N SER A 372 -7.75 14.01 -8.82
CA SER A 372 -6.95 14.08 -10.06
C SER A 372 -7.84 13.70 -11.26
N LYS A 373 -9.02 14.31 -11.36
CA LYS A 373 -9.85 14.49 -12.53
C LYS A 373 -9.24 15.66 -13.28
N GLY A 374 -8.03 15.44 -13.80
CA GLY A 374 -7.58 16.23 -14.93
C GLY A 374 -8.71 16.22 -15.97
N PRO A 375 -8.94 17.32 -16.70
CA PRO A 375 -10.02 17.40 -17.68
C PRO A 375 -9.93 16.18 -18.59
N PHE A 376 -11.09 15.58 -18.89
CA PHE A 376 -11.15 14.44 -19.81
C PHE A 376 -10.42 14.79 -21.10
N ARG A 377 -9.34 14.05 -21.38
CA ARG A 377 -8.57 14.15 -22.61
C ARG A 377 -8.69 12.80 -23.31
N VAL A 378 -9.33 12.82 -24.48
CA VAL A 378 -9.32 11.68 -25.41
C VAL A 378 -7.89 11.49 -25.89
#